data_AF-A0A8H5D377-F1
#
_entry.id   AF-A0A8H5D377-F1
#
_cell.length_a   1.000
_cell.length_b   1.000
_cell.length_c   1.000
_cell.angle_alpha   90.00
_cell.angle_beta   90.00
_cell.angle_gamma   90.00
#
_symmetry.space_group_name_H-M   'P 1'
#
loop_
_entity.id
_entity.type
_entity.pdbx_description
1 polymer ?
#
loop_
_entity_poly.entity_id
_entity_poly.type
_entity_poly.pdbx_seq_one_letter_code
_entity_poly.pdbx_strand_id
1 'polypeptide(L)'
;MPHSHHSHSGQFCRHAAGTLEQVVLEAIRQGFEVYGLTEHVPRYRKEDLYPEEMEMQDLMNQFTGFLDEAHRLRLAYEGRISLLVGLETDFITEVDLERLEELLDKHRGRIDYIVGSVHHVAGTPIDFDLETYRKVLEQPEVKGSSEEETMQNFLCLYFDAQYEVLRDSDLRL
;
A
#
# COMPACT_ATOMS: atom_id res chain seq x y z
N MET A 1 -24.62 -6.13 -3.58
CA MET A 1 -24.41 -5.80 -2.14
C MET A 1 -23.09 -5.02 -1.99
N PRO A 2 -22.55 -4.63 -0.81
CA PRO A 2 -21.39 -3.73 -0.80
C PRO A 2 -20.14 -4.45 -1.30
N HIS A 3 -19.27 -3.68 -1.95
CA HIS A 3 -17.96 -4.13 -2.42
C HIS A 3 -16.88 -3.33 -1.68
N SER A 4 -15.76 -3.97 -1.37
CA SER A 4 -14.52 -3.29 -0.98
C SER A 4 -13.40 -3.74 -1.90
N HIS A 5 -12.50 -2.83 -2.24
CA HIS A 5 -11.31 -3.10 -3.06
C HIS A 5 -10.03 -2.75 -2.31
N HIS A 6 -10.08 -2.67 -0.98
CA HIS A 6 -8.92 -2.37 -0.15
C HIS A 6 -9.10 -2.98 1.23
N SER A 7 -8.13 -3.78 1.66
CA SER A 7 -8.06 -4.23 3.04
C SER A 7 -6.67 -4.75 3.40
N HIS A 8 -6.40 -4.74 4.71
CA HIS A 8 -5.19 -5.25 5.33
C HIS A 8 -5.54 -6.19 6.48
N SER A 9 -4.56 -6.97 6.90
CA SER A 9 -4.64 -7.90 8.02
C SER A 9 -3.44 -7.75 8.94
N GLY A 10 -3.65 -7.91 10.24
CA GLY A 10 -2.55 -7.91 11.23
C GLY A 10 -1.52 -9.03 11.02
N GLN A 11 -1.84 -10.04 10.20
CA GLN A 11 -0.94 -11.14 9.84
C GLN A 11 0.17 -10.69 8.88
N PHE A 12 -0.07 -9.69 8.04
CA PHE A 12 0.87 -9.22 7.01
C PHE A 12 1.06 -7.70 7.00
N CYS A 13 0.45 -6.97 7.92
CA CYS A 13 0.59 -5.53 8.13
C CYS A 13 0.68 -5.24 9.64
N ARG A 14 1.71 -4.50 10.08
CA ARG A 14 2.02 -4.30 11.51
C ARG A 14 1.08 -3.32 12.21
N HIS A 15 0.42 -2.46 11.45
CA HIS A 15 -0.58 -1.50 11.91
C HIS A 15 -2.03 -1.96 11.67
N ALA A 16 -2.24 -3.20 11.25
CA ALA A 16 -3.55 -3.84 11.14
C ALA A 16 -3.77 -4.89 12.26
N ALA A 17 -4.97 -5.47 12.31
CA ALA A 17 -5.34 -6.46 13.32
C ALA A 17 -5.96 -7.72 12.69
N GLY A 18 -5.81 -8.85 13.39
CA GLY A 18 -6.39 -10.14 13.01
C GLY A 18 -5.63 -10.88 11.89
N THR A 19 -6.00 -12.14 11.67
CA THR A 19 -5.50 -12.91 10.53
C THR A 19 -6.20 -12.52 9.24
N LEU A 20 -5.59 -12.81 8.09
CA LEU A 20 -6.23 -12.56 6.79
C LEU A 20 -7.57 -13.31 6.69
N GLU A 21 -7.63 -14.54 7.21
CA GLU A 21 -8.86 -15.32 7.27
C GLU A 21 -9.93 -14.67 8.17
N GLN A 22 -9.56 -14.08 9.30
CA GLN A 22 -10.49 -13.35 10.17
C GLN A 22 -11.11 -12.14 9.44
N VAL A 23 -10.30 -11.42 8.66
CA VAL A 23 -10.78 -10.31 7.81
C VAL A 23 -11.77 -10.82 6.76
N VAL A 24 -11.46 -11.91 6.06
CA VAL A 24 -12.36 -12.52 5.06
C VAL A 24 -13.67 -13.00 5.69
N LEU A 25 -13.60 -13.66 6.85
CA LEU A 25 -14.80 -14.14 7.56
C LEU A 25 -15.69 -12.98 8.02
N GLU A 26 -15.09 -11.87 8.45
CA GLU A 26 -15.82 -10.67 8.82
C GLU A 26 -16.47 -10.02 7.58
N ALA A 27 -15.77 -9.95 6.44
CA ALA A 27 -16.35 -9.46 5.19
C ALA A 27 -17.56 -10.30 4.76
N ILE A 28 -17.47 -11.63 4.86
CA ILE A 28 -18.61 -12.54 4.62
C ILE A 28 -19.75 -12.26 5.60
N ARG A 29 -19.46 -12.09 6.90
CA ARG A 29 -20.47 -11.82 7.93
C ARG A 29 -21.22 -10.52 7.68
N GLN A 30 -20.53 -9.52 7.16
CA GLN A 30 -21.07 -8.21 6.80
C GLN A 30 -21.80 -8.21 5.44
N GLY A 31 -21.77 -9.33 4.70
CA GLY A 31 -22.49 -9.50 3.45
C GLY A 31 -21.80 -8.87 2.23
N PHE A 32 -20.47 -8.70 2.25
CA PHE A 32 -19.73 -8.27 1.06
C PHE A 32 -19.79 -9.33 -0.04
N GLU A 33 -20.05 -8.88 -1.27
CA GLU A 33 -20.02 -9.74 -2.46
C GLU A 33 -18.61 -9.83 -3.06
N VAL A 34 -17.92 -8.69 -3.15
CA VAL A 34 -16.55 -8.57 -3.64
C VAL A 34 -15.69 -7.93 -2.56
N TYR A 35 -14.52 -8.51 -2.30
CA TYR A 35 -13.59 -8.00 -1.29
C TYR A 35 -12.14 -8.08 -1.76
N GLY A 36 -11.48 -6.95 -1.72
CA GLY A 36 -10.08 -6.77 -2.10
C GLY A 36 -9.12 -7.01 -0.95
N LEU A 37 -8.13 -7.87 -1.17
CA LEU A 37 -7.00 -8.10 -0.25
C LEU A 37 -5.77 -7.43 -0.86
N THR A 38 -5.24 -6.40 -0.22
CA THR A 38 -4.25 -5.46 -0.81
C THR A 38 -3.17 -5.12 0.20
N GLU A 39 -2.43 -6.12 0.68
CA GLU A 39 -1.34 -5.84 1.62
C GLU A 39 -0.27 -4.95 0.98
N HIS A 40 0.43 -4.20 1.84
CA HIS A 40 1.53 -3.35 1.40
C HIS A 40 2.65 -4.18 0.76
N VAL A 41 3.17 -3.68 -0.36
CA VAL A 41 4.43 -4.19 -0.92
C VAL A 41 5.60 -3.91 0.03
N PRO A 42 6.70 -4.66 -0.08
CA PRO A 42 7.91 -4.44 0.72
C PRO A 42 8.56 -3.07 0.43
N ARG A 43 9.25 -2.51 1.42
CA ARG A 43 10.14 -1.35 1.23
C ARG A 43 11.44 -1.77 0.53
N TYR A 44 12.00 -0.86 -0.27
CA TYR A 44 13.19 -1.13 -1.09
C TYR A 44 14.46 -0.39 -0.64
N ARG A 45 14.31 0.55 0.30
CA ARG A 45 15.40 1.33 0.89
C ARG A 45 15.29 1.28 2.41
N LYS A 46 16.44 1.25 3.09
CA LYS A 46 16.50 1.11 4.55
C LYS A 46 16.00 2.36 5.27
N GLU A 47 16.26 3.53 4.69
CA GLU A 47 15.83 4.82 5.21
C GLU A 47 14.33 5.07 5.10
N ASP A 48 13.62 4.29 4.27
CA ASP A 48 12.18 4.40 4.06
C ASP A 48 11.38 3.39 4.94
N LEU A 49 12.06 2.64 5.81
CA LEU A 49 11.42 1.72 6.75
C LEU A 49 10.71 2.48 7.87
N TYR A 50 9.46 2.11 8.15
CA TYR A 50 8.75 2.56 9.34
C TYR A 50 9.35 1.94 10.61
N PRO A 51 9.22 2.62 11.78
CA PRO A 51 9.75 2.11 13.05
C PRO A 51 9.30 0.70 13.42
N GLU A 52 8.09 0.30 13.01
CA GLU A 52 7.49 -1.01 13.27
C GLU A 52 7.82 -2.09 12.24
N GLU A 53 8.48 -1.72 11.13
CA GLU A 53 8.79 -2.65 10.06
C GLU A 53 10.04 -3.50 10.36
N MET A 54 10.09 -4.68 9.75
CA MET A 54 11.23 -5.58 9.82
C MET A 54 12.29 -5.22 8.78
N GLU A 55 13.39 -5.97 8.75
CA GLU A 55 14.36 -5.86 7.66
C GLU A 55 13.70 -6.16 6.30
N MET A 56 14.17 -5.53 5.23
CA MET A 56 13.54 -5.60 3.89
C MET A 56 13.31 -7.03 3.40
N GLN A 57 14.24 -7.96 3.68
CA GLN A 57 14.10 -9.35 3.28
C GLN A 57 12.92 -10.06 3.97
N ASP A 58 12.62 -9.70 5.21
CA ASP A 58 11.47 -10.24 5.93
C ASP A 58 10.16 -9.68 5.40
N LEU A 59 10.14 -8.41 4.97
CA LEU A 59 8.99 -7.81 4.29
C LEU A 59 8.71 -8.52 2.95
N MET A 60 9.76 -8.85 2.17
CA MET A 60 9.60 -9.65 0.94
C MET A 60 9.00 -11.04 1.20
N ASN A 61 9.43 -11.70 2.28
CA ASN A 61 8.90 -12.99 2.68
C ASN A 61 7.45 -12.87 3.17
N GLN A 62 7.14 -11.82 3.93
CA GLN A 62 5.79 -11.51 4.43
C GLN A 62 4.82 -11.30 3.26
N PHE A 63 5.21 -10.52 2.25
CA PHE A 63 4.39 -10.30 1.05
C PHE A 63 4.17 -11.60 0.25
N THR A 64 5.20 -12.45 0.10
CA THR A 64 5.04 -13.76 -0.54
C THR A 64 4.07 -14.65 0.25
N GLY A 65 4.19 -14.67 1.58
CA GLY A 65 3.26 -15.39 2.45
C GLY A 65 1.83 -14.86 2.38
N PHE A 66 1.65 -13.55 2.22
CA PHE A 66 0.35 -12.93 1.95
C PHE A 66 -0.27 -13.49 0.67
N LEU A 67 0.47 -13.50 -0.44
CA LEU A 67 -0.05 -14.03 -1.70
C LEU A 67 -0.43 -15.51 -1.58
N ASP A 68 0.36 -16.32 -0.88
CA ASP A 68 0.05 -17.74 -0.68
C ASP A 68 -1.26 -17.92 0.11
N GLU A 69 -1.41 -17.17 1.20
CA GLU A 69 -2.60 -17.25 2.04
C GLU A 69 -3.85 -16.67 1.36
N ALA A 70 -3.71 -15.54 0.66
CA ALA A 70 -4.81 -14.91 -0.06
C ALA A 70 -5.39 -15.83 -1.15
N HIS A 71 -4.53 -16.51 -1.90
CA HIS A 71 -4.96 -17.49 -2.93
C HIS A 71 -5.55 -18.75 -2.29
N ARG A 72 -5.03 -19.23 -1.16
CA ARG A 72 -5.66 -20.33 -0.39
C ARG A 72 -7.08 -19.94 0.03
N LEU A 73 -7.26 -18.74 0.58
CA LEU A 73 -8.56 -18.23 1.06
C LEU A 73 -9.55 -18.03 -0.09
N ARG A 74 -9.09 -17.51 -1.23
CA ARG A 74 -9.90 -17.40 -2.46
C ARG A 74 -10.55 -18.74 -2.82
N LEU A 75 -9.78 -19.84 -2.79
CA LEU A 75 -10.30 -21.17 -3.06
C LEU A 75 -11.20 -21.68 -1.92
N ALA A 76 -10.80 -21.48 -0.66
CA ALA A 76 -11.54 -21.99 0.49
C ALA A 76 -12.93 -21.36 0.66
N TYR A 77 -13.10 -20.11 0.24
CA TYR A 77 -14.35 -19.36 0.37
C TYR A 77 -15.06 -19.10 -0.97
N GLU A 78 -14.69 -19.84 -2.02
CA GLU A 78 -15.36 -19.79 -3.31
C GLU A 78 -16.88 -20.01 -3.16
N GLY A 79 -17.68 -19.22 -3.89
CA GLY A 79 -19.14 -19.25 -3.81
C GLY A 79 -19.76 -18.57 -2.58
N ARG A 80 -18.94 -18.14 -1.60
CA ARG A 80 -19.40 -17.34 -0.46
C ARG A 80 -19.07 -15.85 -0.60
N ILE A 81 -17.93 -15.54 -1.21
CA ILE A 81 -17.46 -14.19 -1.49
C ILE A 81 -16.48 -14.23 -2.66
N SER A 82 -16.45 -13.19 -3.50
CA SER A 82 -15.46 -13.02 -4.55
C SER A 82 -14.26 -12.24 -4.01
N LEU A 83 -13.14 -12.93 -3.80
CA LEU A 83 -11.91 -12.30 -3.32
C LEU A 83 -11.02 -11.86 -4.49
N LEU A 84 -10.64 -10.59 -4.52
CA LEU A 84 -9.62 -10.03 -5.41
C LEU A 84 -8.29 -9.96 -4.63
N VAL A 85 -7.21 -10.47 -5.22
CA VAL A 85 -5.87 -10.48 -4.65
C VAL A 85 -5.08 -9.41 -5.38
N GLY A 86 -4.93 -8.26 -4.75
CA GLY A 86 -4.14 -7.14 -5.24
C GLY A 86 -2.93 -6.89 -4.34
N LEU A 87 -2.36 -5.71 -4.51
CA LEU A 87 -1.35 -5.16 -3.63
C LEU A 87 -1.59 -3.66 -3.45
N GLU A 88 -1.05 -3.10 -2.39
CA GLU A 88 -0.91 -1.66 -2.23
C GLU A 88 0.57 -1.28 -2.36
N THR A 89 0.88 -0.42 -3.32
CA THR A 89 2.22 0.14 -3.49
C THR A 89 2.30 1.56 -2.98
N ASP A 90 3.49 1.96 -2.60
CA ASP A 90 3.86 3.33 -2.27
C ASP A 90 4.76 3.93 -3.35
N PHE A 91 4.68 5.25 -3.51
CA PHE A 91 5.68 6.02 -4.26
C PHE A 91 6.36 7.03 -3.34
N ILE A 92 7.64 6.77 -3.06
CA ILE A 92 8.54 7.66 -2.33
C ILE A 92 9.60 8.21 -3.28
N THR A 93 10.12 7.35 -4.14
CA THR A 93 11.14 7.60 -5.17
C THR A 93 10.94 6.70 -6.39
N GLU A 94 11.61 7.00 -7.50
CA GLU A 94 11.59 6.17 -8.72
C GLU A 94 11.99 4.70 -8.48
N VAL A 95 12.83 4.44 -7.47
CA VAL A 95 13.22 3.07 -7.10
C VAL A 95 12.00 2.22 -6.73
N ASP A 96 10.94 2.81 -6.19
CA ASP A 96 9.74 2.07 -5.80
C ASP A 96 9.00 1.54 -7.03
N LEU A 97 8.93 2.31 -8.11
CA LEU A 97 8.29 1.89 -9.37
C LEU A 97 9.12 0.82 -10.09
N GLU A 98 10.44 1.02 -10.19
CA GLU A 98 11.37 0.03 -10.76
C GLU A 98 11.27 -1.32 -10.04
N ARG A 99 11.21 -1.29 -8.70
CA ARG A 99 11.14 -2.51 -7.88
C ARG A 99 9.75 -3.12 -7.84
N LEU A 100 8.71 -2.32 -8.00
CA LEU A 100 7.36 -2.82 -8.20
C LEU A 100 7.27 -3.62 -9.50
N GLU A 101 7.85 -3.14 -10.60
CA GLU A 101 7.89 -3.88 -11.86
C GLU A 101 8.54 -5.26 -11.69
N GLU A 102 9.71 -5.33 -11.03
CA GLU A 102 10.39 -6.59 -10.71
C GLU A 102 9.51 -7.54 -9.86
N LEU A 103 8.77 -6.99 -8.90
CA LEU A 103 7.87 -7.74 -8.02
C LEU A 103 6.67 -8.28 -8.81
N LEU A 104 6.06 -7.47 -9.67
CA LEU A 104 4.96 -7.87 -10.55
C LEU A 104 5.40 -8.99 -11.48
N ASP A 105 6.59 -8.89 -12.06
CA ASP A 105 7.16 -9.93 -12.91
C ASP A 105 7.40 -11.24 -12.16
N LYS A 106 7.94 -11.18 -10.95
CA LYS A 106 8.17 -12.34 -10.09
C LYS A 106 6.87 -13.05 -9.71
N HIS A 107 5.79 -12.30 -9.51
CA HIS A 107 4.48 -12.81 -9.07
C HIS A 107 3.42 -12.77 -10.18
N ARG A 108 3.85 -12.74 -11.44
CA ARG A 108 2.98 -12.64 -12.62
C ARG A 108 1.84 -13.66 -12.58
N GLY A 109 0.61 -13.19 -12.81
CA GLY A 109 -0.60 -14.01 -12.76
C GLY A 109 -1.16 -14.28 -11.36
N ARG A 110 -0.57 -13.70 -10.30
CA ARG A 110 -1.08 -13.80 -8.91
C ARG A 110 -1.72 -12.51 -8.38
N ILE A 111 -1.67 -11.42 -9.14
CA ILE A 111 -2.12 -10.08 -8.72
C ILE A 111 -3.15 -9.61 -9.75
N ASP A 112 -4.36 -9.27 -9.30
CA ASP A 112 -5.45 -8.86 -10.20
C ASP A 112 -5.54 -7.35 -10.38
N TYR A 113 -5.06 -6.56 -9.41
CA TYR A 113 -5.06 -5.10 -9.45
C TYR A 113 -4.04 -4.51 -8.47
N ILE A 114 -3.71 -3.24 -8.68
CA ILE A 114 -2.77 -2.45 -7.89
C ILE A 114 -3.54 -1.28 -7.28
N VAL A 115 -3.36 -1.05 -5.98
CA VAL A 115 -3.66 0.22 -5.35
C VAL A 115 -2.37 1.05 -5.32
N GLY A 116 -2.34 2.12 -6.10
CA GLY A 116 -1.22 3.06 -6.14
C GLY A 116 -1.40 4.16 -5.11
N SER A 117 -0.60 4.14 -4.05
CA SER A 117 -0.72 5.05 -2.92
C SER A 117 0.47 5.99 -2.80
N VAL A 118 0.22 7.17 -2.22
CA VAL A 118 1.23 8.15 -1.86
C VAL A 118 1.07 8.42 -0.37
N HIS A 119 1.93 7.83 0.45
CA HIS A 119 1.97 8.08 1.90
C HIS A 119 3.13 8.98 2.31
N HIS A 120 3.90 9.52 1.35
CA HIS A 120 5.06 10.36 1.60
C HIS A 120 4.99 11.66 0.81
N VAL A 121 5.45 12.75 1.43
CA VAL A 121 5.74 14.02 0.75
C VAL A 121 7.14 14.43 1.16
N ALA A 122 7.97 14.81 0.18
CA ALA A 122 9.39 15.11 0.40
C ALA A 122 10.09 13.99 1.20
N GLY A 123 9.82 12.73 0.83
CA GLY A 123 10.41 11.55 1.46
C GLY A 123 10.03 11.33 2.93
N THR A 124 9.01 12.00 3.45
CA THR A 124 8.58 11.86 4.86
C THR A 124 7.11 11.43 4.94
N PRO A 125 6.76 10.49 5.84
CA PRO A 125 5.40 10.02 6.03
C PRO A 125 4.40 11.14 6.34
N ILE A 126 3.20 11.06 5.76
CA ILE A 126 2.14 12.06 5.97
C ILE A 126 0.99 11.56 6.86
N ASP A 127 0.89 10.26 7.08
CA ASP A 127 -0.24 9.59 7.74
C ASP A 127 0.16 8.66 8.90
N PHE A 128 1.46 8.62 9.25
CA PHE A 128 1.96 7.86 10.39
C PHE A 128 1.57 8.48 11.75
N ASP A 129 1.97 9.73 11.97
CA ASP A 129 1.61 10.49 13.17
C ASP A 129 1.67 12.01 12.94
N LEU A 130 1.07 12.78 13.84
CA LEU A 130 0.97 14.23 13.74
C LEU A 130 2.31 14.96 13.87
N GLU A 131 3.25 14.44 14.65
CA GLU A 131 4.59 15.02 14.80
C GLU A 131 5.39 14.85 13.50
N THR A 132 5.32 13.67 12.90
CA THR A 132 5.97 13.35 11.62
C THR A 132 5.37 14.18 10.49
N TYR A 133 4.04 14.28 10.41
CA TYR A 133 3.37 15.18 9.45
C TYR A 133 3.81 16.64 9.59
N ARG A 134 3.96 17.15 10.82
CA ARG A 134 4.45 18.52 11.06
C ARG A 134 5.89 18.73 10.58
N LYS A 135 6.75 17.71 10.64
CA LYS A 135 8.12 17.79 10.11
C LYS A 135 8.11 17.98 8.59
N VAL A 136 7.16 17.36 7.87
CA VAL A 136 6.97 17.58 6.43
C VAL A 136 6.74 19.06 6.12
N LEU A 137 5.85 19.72 6.88
CA LEU A 137 5.50 21.12 6.65
C LEU A 137 6.65 22.12 6.90
N GLU A 138 7.68 21.70 7.65
CA GLU A 138 8.88 22.50 7.93
C GLU A 138 10.04 22.19 6.97
N GLN A 139 9.88 21.24 6.03
CA GLN A 139 10.92 20.94 5.05
C GLN A 139 11.14 22.10 4.07
N PRO A 140 12.38 22.35 3.61
CA PRO A 140 12.69 23.47 2.72
C PRO A 140 11.88 23.52 1.43
N GLU A 141 11.54 22.36 0.87
CA GLU A 141 10.77 22.21 -0.37
C GLU A 141 9.26 22.43 -0.17
N VAL A 142 8.80 22.34 1.08
CA VAL A 142 7.38 22.46 1.46
C VAL A 142 7.10 23.84 2.08
N LYS A 143 7.99 24.33 2.95
CA LYS A 143 7.78 25.54 3.74
C LYS A 143 7.70 26.80 2.87
N GLY A 144 6.54 27.44 2.87
CA GLY A 144 6.29 28.72 2.22
C GLY A 144 6.46 29.93 3.16
N SER A 145 6.28 31.14 2.62
CA SER A 145 6.25 32.39 3.39
C SER A 145 4.97 32.57 4.21
N SER A 146 3.95 31.76 3.93
CA SER A 146 2.67 31.71 4.65
C SER A 146 2.19 30.26 4.81
N GLU A 147 1.19 30.04 5.68
CA GLU A 147 0.54 28.73 5.82
C GLU A 147 -0.16 28.29 4.53
N GLU A 148 -0.78 29.22 3.81
CA GLU A 148 -1.43 28.96 2.52
C GLU A 148 -0.41 28.49 1.48
N GLU A 149 0.71 29.19 1.36
CA GLU A 149 1.79 28.80 0.43
C GLU A 149 2.43 27.46 0.82
N THR A 150 2.59 27.20 2.13
CA THR A 150 3.10 25.92 2.62
C THR A 150 2.18 24.76 2.23
N MET A 151 0.86 24.94 2.40
CA MET A 151 -0.12 23.93 2.02
C MET A 151 -0.17 23.76 0.49
N GLN A 152 -0.05 24.84 -0.28
CA GLN A 152 0.01 24.75 -1.73
C GLN A 152 1.22 23.94 -2.19
N ASN A 153 2.42 24.19 -1.65
CA ASN A 153 3.62 23.43 -1.98
C ASN A 153 3.49 21.95 -1.61
N PHE A 154 2.96 21.66 -0.41
CA PHE A 154 2.68 20.29 0.04
C PHE A 154 1.76 19.55 -0.96
N LEU A 155 0.63 20.19 -1.33
CA LEU A 155 -0.34 19.59 -2.24
C LEU A 155 0.23 19.42 -3.65
N CYS A 156 1.03 20.37 -4.15
CA CYS A 156 1.71 20.23 -5.43
C CYS A 156 2.62 19.00 -5.45
N LEU A 157 3.50 18.84 -4.44
CA LEU A 157 4.38 17.67 -4.35
C LEU A 157 3.59 16.36 -4.24
N TYR A 158 2.52 16.35 -3.45
CA TYR A 158 1.64 15.19 -3.31
C TYR A 158 0.96 14.80 -4.63
N PHE A 159 0.40 15.78 -5.35
CA PHE A 159 -0.29 15.52 -6.62
C PHE A 159 0.67 15.22 -7.77
N ASP A 160 1.88 15.77 -7.76
CA ASP A 160 2.94 15.39 -8.69
C ASP A 160 3.33 13.92 -8.48
N ALA A 161 3.54 13.50 -7.23
CA ALA A 161 3.78 12.09 -6.89
C ALA A 161 2.61 11.17 -7.31
N GLN A 162 1.36 11.57 -7.09
CA GLN A 162 0.21 10.81 -7.58
C GLN A 162 0.18 10.73 -9.11
N TYR A 163 0.54 11.81 -9.80
CA TYR A 163 0.61 11.83 -11.25
C TYR A 163 1.68 10.87 -11.77
N GLU A 164 2.83 10.75 -11.10
CA GLU A 164 3.85 9.76 -11.44
C GLU A 164 3.32 8.33 -11.39
N VAL A 165 2.66 7.96 -10.28
CA VAL A 165 2.04 6.64 -10.12
C VAL A 165 1.02 6.33 -11.20
N LEU A 166 0.20 7.33 -11.59
CA LEU A 166 -0.83 7.17 -12.62
C LEU A 166 -0.27 7.13 -14.05
N ARG A 167 0.85 7.79 -14.28
CA ARG A 167 1.51 7.91 -15.58
C ARG A 167 2.29 6.65 -15.95
N ASP A 168 2.81 5.95 -14.94
CA ASP A 168 3.68 4.81 -15.17
C ASP A 168 2.97 3.75 -16.03
N SER A 169 3.42 3.68 -17.29
CA SER A 169 2.82 2.81 -18.30
C SER A 169 3.25 1.36 -18.19
N ASP A 170 4.23 1.10 -17.31
CA ASP A 170 4.88 -0.20 -17.13
C ASP A 170 4.23 -1.01 -16.00
N LEU A 171 3.32 -0.39 -15.22
CA LEU A 171 2.41 -1.06 -14.26
C LEU A 171 1.29 -1.86 -14.95
N ARG A 172 1.67 -2.81 -15.81
CA ARG A 172 0.75 -3.73 -16.50
C ARG A 172 0.80 -5.11 -15.86
N LEU A 173 -0.35 -5.56 -15.37
CA LEU A 173 -0.56 -6.89 -14.80
C LEU A 173 -0.67 -7.98 -15.88
#